data_AF-A0A7C6WRB3-F1
#
_entry.id   AF-A0A7C6WRB3-F1
#
_cell.length_a   1.000
_cell.length_b   1.000
_cell.length_c   1.000
_cell.angle_alpha   90.00
_cell.angle_beta   90.00
_cell.angle_gamma   90.00
#
_symmetry.space_group_name_H-M   'P 1'
#
loop_
_entity.id
_entity.type
_entity.pdbx_description
1 polymer ?
#
loop_
_entity_poly.entity_id
_entity_poly.type
_entity_poly.pdbx_seq_one_letter_code
_entity_poly.pdbx_strand_id
1 'polypeptide(L)'
;MSITVTMIEDKEFKINFRGYDQVEVDEFLDQICDEMINMQNTIQSLREQLKQQQNVPSFAPMPPAVPAPAPLAPLPVVREESGIPHDLEAAQKLLEKTQLACDEVLAEAHKRADEIIKQAEDRVPDPEIALLEEEKARLNDEIDRLRKEAADFKQRFQSLLQDQQEIIETEQELF
;
A
#
# COMPACT_ATOMS: atom_id res chain seq x y z
N MET A 1 -10.02 12.68 -22.06
CA MET A 1 -10.01 11.27 -22.49
C MET A 1 -9.43 10.47 -21.34
N SER A 2 -10.17 9.51 -20.81
CA SER A 2 -9.72 8.62 -19.73
C SER A 2 -8.98 7.43 -20.34
N ILE A 3 -7.80 7.13 -19.81
CA ILE A 3 -7.06 5.91 -20.11
C ILE A 3 -7.88 4.73 -19.53
N THR A 4 -8.03 3.64 -20.29
CA THR A 4 -8.68 2.40 -19.83
C THR A 4 -7.63 1.33 -19.56
N VAL A 5 -7.98 0.29 -18.80
CA VAL A 5 -7.07 -0.83 -18.47
C VAL A 5 -6.54 -1.45 -19.77
N THR A 6 -7.43 -1.71 -20.71
CA THR A 6 -7.10 -2.23 -22.04
C THR A 6 -6.15 -1.32 -22.83
N MET A 7 -6.18 0.00 -22.61
CA MET A 7 -5.25 0.92 -23.27
C MET A 7 -3.85 0.88 -22.68
N ILE A 8 -3.70 0.42 -21.43
CA ILE A 8 -2.40 0.23 -20.77
C ILE A 8 -1.81 -1.11 -21.22
N GLU A 9 -2.63 -2.16 -21.27
CA GLU A 9 -2.23 -3.49 -21.77
C GLU A 9 -1.75 -3.45 -23.22
N ASP A 10 -2.45 -2.71 -24.10
CA ASP A 10 -2.07 -2.59 -25.51
C ASP A 10 -0.93 -1.56 -25.76
N LYS A 11 -0.35 -0.99 -24.68
CA LYS A 11 0.61 0.12 -24.81
C LYS A 11 2.04 -0.38 -25.02
N GLU A 12 2.57 -0.14 -26.21
CA GLU A 12 4.00 -0.37 -26.47
C GLU A 12 4.82 0.93 -26.32
N PHE A 13 5.94 0.82 -25.58
CA PHE A 13 6.91 1.91 -25.41
C PHE A 13 8.14 1.72 -26.30
N LYS A 14 8.72 2.82 -26.78
CA LYS A 14 9.97 2.80 -27.55
C LYS A 14 11.17 2.65 -26.61
N ILE A 15 12.07 1.73 -26.92
CA ILE A 15 13.30 1.50 -26.17
C ILE A 15 14.36 2.54 -26.60
N ASN A 16 14.96 3.22 -25.62
CA ASN A 16 16.06 4.17 -25.82
C ASN A 16 17.29 3.74 -25.03
N PHE A 17 18.48 4.15 -25.47
CA PHE A 17 19.78 3.78 -24.86
C PHE A 17 19.92 4.17 -23.37
N ARG A 18 19.09 5.10 -22.88
CA ARG A 18 18.91 5.41 -21.45
C ARG A 18 17.42 5.46 -21.15
N GLY A 19 16.82 4.30 -20.97
CA GLY A 19 15.41 4.14 -20.60
C GLY A 19 15.25 3.55 -19.21
N TYR A 20 13.99 3.51 -18.75
CA TYR A 20 13.60 2.72 -17.59
C TYR A 20 13.74 1.22 -17.88
N ASP A 21 13.91 0.42 -16.83
CA ASP A 21 13.90 -1.04 -16.96
C ASP A 21 12.50 -1.50 -17.38
N GLN A 22 12.44 -2.37 -18.40
CA GLN A 22 11.17 -2.84 -18.94
C GLN A 22 10.40 -3.65 -17.90
N VAL A 23 11.10 -4.48 -17.13
CA VAL A 23 10.47 -5.37 -16.14
C VAL A 23 9.85 -4.56 -15.00
N GLU A 24 10.56 -3.55 -14.50
CA GLU A 24 10.06 -2.66 -13.45
C GLU A 24 8.87 -1.83 -13.93
N VAL A 25 8.91 -1.38 -15.20
CA VAL A 25 7.79 -0.64 -15.80
C VAL A 25 6.58 -1.54 -15.96
N ASP A 26 6.74 -2.76 -16.44
CA ASP A 26 5.63 -3.71 -16.63
C ASP A 26 4.98 -4.07 -15.28
N GLU A 27 5.76 -4.37 -14.24
CA GLU A 27 5.25 -4.65 -12.89
C GLU A 27 4.47 -3.46 -12.30
N PHE A 28 4.95 -2.24 -12.54
CA PHE A 28 4.25 -1.04 -12.12
C PHE A 28 2.95 -0.79 -12.90
N LEU A 29 2.92 -1.11 -14.20
CA LEU A 29 1.71 -0.99 -15.02
C LEU A 29 0.65 -2.02 -14.62
N ASP A 30 1.05 -3.24 -14.24
CA ASP A 30 0.14 -4.25 -13.68
C ASP A 30 -0.53 -3.77 -12.39
N GLN A 31 0.24 -3.17 -11.48
CA GLN A 31 -0.31 -2.58 -10.24
C GLN A 31 -1.32 -1.45 -10.53
N ILE A 32 -1.05 -0.59 -11.52
CA ILE A 32 -1.99 0.46 -11.95
C ILE A 32 -3.27 -0.15 -12.53
N CYS A 33 -3.15 -1.20 -13.34
CA CYS A 33 -4.30 -1.92 -13.89
C CYS A 33 -5.20 -2.46 -12.79
N ASP A 34 -4.62 -3.14 -11.79
CA ASP A 34 -5.34 -3.69 -10.64
C ASP A 34 -6.04 -2.60 -9.81
N GLU A 35 -5.34 -1.53 -9.49
CA GLU A 35 -5.90 -0.42 -8.71
C GLU A 35 -7.06 0.26 -9.47
N MET A 36 -6.92 0.44 -10.78
CA MET A 36 -7.96 1.05 -11.60
C MET A 36 -9.21 0.19 -11.71
N ILE A 37 -9.06 -1.14 -11.80
CA ILE A 37 -10.17 -2.10 -11.74
C ILE A 37 -10.86 -2.00 -10.37
N ASN A 38 -10.10 -1.98 -9.28
CA ASN A 38 -10.64 -1.89 -7.94
C ASN A 38 -11.43 -0.57 -7.72
N MET A 39 -10.87 0.55 -8.17
CA MET A 39 -11.55 1.85 -8.12
C MET A 39 -12.83 1.83 -8.96
N GLN A 40 -12.82 1.20 -10.14
CA GLN A 40 -13.99 1.11 -10.99
C GLN A 40 -15.09 0.23 -10.35
N ASN A 41 -14.72 -0.89 -9.73
CA ASN A 41 -15.63 -1.75 -8.97
C ASN A 41 -16.22 -1.03 -7.76
N THR A 42 -15.40 -0.26 -7.05
CA THR A 42 -15.82 0.55 -5.89
C THR A 42 -16.84 1.61 -6.33
N ILE A 43 -16.56 2.34 -7.42
CA ILE A 43 -17.49 3.32 -7.98
C ILE A 43 -18.80 2.65 -8.42
N GLN A 44 -18.75 1.47 -9.03
CA GLN A 44 -19.95 0.72 -9.41
C GLN A 44 -20.76 0.30 -8.18
N SER A 45 -20.11 -0.26 -7.16
CA SER A 45 -20.76 -0.66 -5.90
C SER A 45 -21.42 0.53 -5.19
N LEU A 46 -20.73 1.66 -5.06
CA LEU A 46 -21.27 2.89 -4.47
C LEU A 46 -22.48 3.42 -5.26
N ARG A 47 -22.40 3.42 -6.60
CA ARG A 47 -23.54 3.81 -7.45
C ARG A 47 -24.73 2.87 -7.28
N GLU A 48 -24.48 1.57 -7.12
CA GLU A 48 -25.52 0.58 -6.92
C GLU A 48 -26.16 0.68 -5.53
N GLN A 49 -25.36 0.96 -4.49
CA GLN A 49 -25.86 1.26 -3.14
C GLN A 49 -26.72 2.52 -3.12
N LEU A 50 -26.30 3.59 -3.79
CA LEU A 50 -27.11 4.80 -3.95
C LEU A 50 -28.41 4.51 -4.70
N LYS A 51 -28.37 3.68 -5.74
CA LYS A 51 -29.56 3.26 -6.48
C LYS A 51 -30.50 2.41 -5.62
N GLN A 52 -29.98 1.52 -4.77
CA GLN A 52 -30.78 0.73 -3.82
C GLN A 52 -31.40 1.61 -2.73
N GLN A 53 -30.65 2.58 -2.18
CA GLN A 53 -31.19 3.58 -1.25
C GLN A 53 -32.19 4.53 -1.91
N GLN A 54 -32.07 4.79 -3.20
CA GLN A 54 -33.06 5.58 -3.93
C GLN A 54 -34.33 4.76 -4.27
N ASN A 55 -34.25 3.44 -4.17
CA ASN A 55 -35.34 2.50 -4.50
C ASN A 55 -36.05 1.94 -3.25
N VAL A 56 -35.75 2.44 -2.04
CA VAL A 56 -36.71 2.29 -0.92
C VAL A 56 -37.94 3.13 -1.26
N PRO A 57 -39.14 2.52 -1.34
CA PRO A 57 -40.33 3.20 -1.82
C PRO A 57 -40.73 4.28 -0.81
N SER A 58 -40.44 5.53 -1.14
CA SER A 58 -41.27 6.65 -0.69
C SER A 58 -42.67 6.39 -1.27
N PHE A 59 -43.56 5.95 -0.38
CA PHE A 59 -45.01 6.02 -0.45
C PHE A 59 -45.66 6.12 -1.86
N ALA A 60 -46.23 5.00 -2.32
CA ALA A 60 -47.44 4.82 -3.13
C ALA A 60 -47.69 5.67 -4.42
N PRO A 61 -48.36 5.10 -5.45
CA PRO A 61 -48.35 5.63 -6.81
C PRO A 61 -49.32 6.79 -7.00
N MET A 62 -48.86 7.87 -7.65
CA MET A 62 -49.71 8.98 -8.10
C MET A 62 -50.25 8.67 -9.52
N PRO A 63 -51.56 8.84 -9.79
CA PRO A 63 -52.18 8.64 -11.11
C PRO A 63 -51.75 9.73 -12.13
N PRO A 64 -52.00 9.53 -13.45
CA PRO A 64 -51.41 10.36 -14.50
C PRO A 64 -51.92 11.80 -14.51
N ALA A 65 -51.03 12.69 -14.94
CA ALA A 65 -51.18 14.13 -15.00
C ALA A 65 -52.47 14.61 -15.70
N VAL A 66 -53.21 15.46 -15.01
CA VAL A 66 -54.15 16.43 -15.59
C VAL A 66 -53.50 17.83 -15.59
N PRO A 67 -53.79 18.69 -16.58
CA PRO A 67 -52.99 19.87 -16.90
C PRO A 67 -53.17 21.00 -15.88
N ALA A 68 -52.10 21.78 -15.72
CA ALA A 68 -51.99 22.91 -14.79
C ALA A 68 -53.03 24.02 -15.02
N PRO A 69 -53.53 24.63 -13.93
CA PRO A 69 -53.69 26.08 -13.88
C PRO A 69 -52.99 26.70 -12.65
N ALA A 70 -52.38 27.85 -12.88
CA ALA A 70 -51.67 28.72 -11.93
C ALA A 70 -52.65 29.44 -10.95
N PRO A 71 -52.21 30.45 -10.16
CA PRO A 71 -51.16 30.55 -9.12
C PRO A 71 -51.78 30.99 -7.76
N LEU A 72 -50.93 31.26 -6.75
CA LEU A 72 -51.18 31.97 -5.46
C LEU A 72 -51.44 31.13 -4.21
N ALA A 73 -50.40 30.94 -3.39
CA ALA A 73 -50.29 31.41 -1.99
C ALA A 73 -49.02 30.85 -1.33
N PRO A 74 -48.27 31.64 -0.53
CA PRO A 74 -47.10 31.15 0.19
C PRO A 74 -47.56 30.28 1.37
N LEU A 75 -47.19 29.00 1.36
CA LEU A 75 -47.32 28.15 2.55
C LEU A 75 -46.22 28.50 3.56
N PRO A 76 -46.53 28.43 4.87
CA PRO A 76 -45.70 28.97 5.93
C PRO A 76 -44.44 28.11 6.14
N VAL A 77 -43.29 28.78 6.25
CA VAL A 77 -42.10 28.22 6.90
C VAL A 77 -42.41 28.14 8.40
N VAL A 78 -42.91 27.00 8.87
CA VAL A 78 -42.79 26.58 10.27
C VAL A 78 -41.60 25.63 10.28
N ARG A 79 -40.39 26.18 10.33
CA ARG A 79 -39.61 26.35 11.57
C ARG A 79 -39.43 24.99 12.24
N GLU A 80 -38.29 24.34 11.94
CA GLU A 80 -37.71 23.29 12.77
C GLU A 80 -37.62 23.85 14.20
N GLU A 81 -38.57 23.46 15.04
CA GLU A 81 -38.41 23.58 16.47
C GLU A 81 -37.34 22.57 16.87
N SER A 82 -36.12 23.08 16.96
CA SER A 82 -35.12 22.65 17.92
C SER A 82 -35.75 22.68 19.31
N GLY A 83 -36.51 21.64 19.63
CA GLY A 83 -36.90 21.32 20.99
C GLY A 83 -35.64 20.92 21.75
N ILE A 84 -35.00 21.90 22.38
CA ILE A 84 -34.00 21.65 23.41
C ILE A 84 -34.68 20.74 24.44
N PRO A 85 -34.20 19.51 24.67
CA PRO A 85 -34.82 18.62 25.64
C PRO A 85 -34.75 19.29 27.01
N HIS A 86 -35.90 19.60 27.58
CA HIS A 86 -36.00 20.32 28.87
C HIS A 86 -35.73 19.41 30.09
N ASP A 87 -35.36 18.15 29.87
CA ASP A 87 -34.85 17.23 30.88
C ASP A 87 -33.33 17.21 30.84
N LEU A 88 -32.70 18.07 31.64
CA LEU A 88 -31.25 18.09 31.88
C LEU A 88 -30.73 16.69 32.26
N GLU A 89 -31.54 15.93 33.00
CA GLU A 89 -31.21 14.57 33.42
C GLU A 89 -31.27 13.55 32.28
N ALA A 90 -32.20 13.71 31.33
CA ALA A 90 -32.26 12.86 30.13
C ALA A 90 -31.08 13.15 29.19
N ALA A 91 -30.69 14.43 29.07
CA ALA A 91 -29.52 14.83 28.30
C ALA A 91 -28.22 14.31 28.94
N GLN A 92 -28.09 14.37 30.27
CA GLN A 92 -26.94 13.82 31.01
C GLN A 92 -26.84 12.30 30.85
N LYS A 93 -27.94 11.56 31.03
CA LYS A 93 -27.97 10.09 30.84
C LYS A 93 -27.70 9.69 29.39
N LEU A 94 -28.15 10.49 28.42
CA LEU A 94 -27.83 10.26 27.01
C LEU A 94 -26.35 10.48 26.75
N LEU A 95 -25.77 11.56 27.27
CA LEU A 95 -24.35 11.86 27.15
C LEU A 95 -23.50 10.73 27.75
N GLU A 96 -23.81 10.30 28.97
CA GLU A 96 -23.10 9.19 29.64
C GLU A 96 -23.20 7.88 28.83
N LYS A 97 -24.39 7.54 28.32
CA LYS A 97 -24.57 6.37 27.44
C LYS A 97 -23.77 6.49 26.14
N THR A 98 -23.72 7.69 25.55
CA THR A 98 -22.92 7.92 24.34
C THR A 98 -21.42 7.85 24.63
N GLN A 99 -20.95 8.29 25.80
CA GLN A 99 -19.56 8.16 26.22
C GLN A 99 -19.18 6.70 26.41
N LEU A 100 -20.00 5.93 27.15
CA LEU A 100 -19.77 4.50 27.34
C LEU A 100 -19.74 3.73 26.00
N ALA A 101 -20.66 4.06 25.09
CA ALA A 101 -20.67 3.46 23.76
C ALA A 101 -19.42 3.84 22.94
N CYS A 102 -18.94 5.09 23.04
CA CYS A 102 -17.69 5.51 22.41
C CYS A 102 -16.48 4.76 22.99
N ASP A 103 -16.41 4.62 24.31
CA ASP A 103 -15.32 3.92 24.99
C ASP A 103 -15.30 2.42 24.63
N GLU A 104 -16.47 1.80 24.50
CA GLU A 104 -16.61 0.42 24.04
C GLU A 104 -16.13 0.25 22.60
N VAL A 105 -16.50 1.17 21.69
CA VAL A 105 -16.04 1.16 20.30
C VAL A 105 -14.53 1.39 20.21
N LEU A 106 -13.96 2.28 21.02
CA LEU A 106 -12.51 2.49 21.09
C LEU A 106 -11.80 1.24 21.60
N ALA A 107 -12.32 0.59 22.64
CA ALA A 107 -11.76 -0.65 23.17
C ALA A 107 -11.82 -1.79 22.14
N GLU A 108 -12.91 -1.92 21.40
CA GLU A 108 -13.01 -2.89 20.30
C GLU A 108 -12.06 -2.56 19.14
N ALA A 109 -11.95 -1.29 18.75
CA ALA A 109 -11.03 -0.84 17.71
C ALA A 109 -9.57 -1.14 18.08
N HIS A 110 -9.19 -0.88 19.34
CA HIS A 110 -7.86 -1.22 19.86
C HIS A 110 -7.63 -2.73 19.89
N LYS A 111 -8.59 -3.54 20.37
CA LYS A 111 -8.47 -5.00 20.33
C LYS A 111 -8.28 -5.53 18.91
N ARG A 112 -9.07 -5.05 17.95
CA ARG A 112 -8.93 -5.44 16.54
C ARG A 112 -7.59 -4.98 15.96
N ALA A 113 -7.12 -3.78 16.30
CA ALA A 113 -5.80 -3.30 15.88
C ALA A 113 -4.68 -4.21 16.44
N ASP A 114 -4.74 -4.55 17.73
CA ASP A 114 -3.78 -5.46 18.37
C ASP A 114 -3.84 -6.87 17.77
N GLU A 115 -5.03 -7.36 17.42
CA GLU A 115 -5.20 -8.64 16.72
C GLU A 115 -4.61 -8.61 15.31
N ILE A 116 -4.76 -7.51 14.57
CA ILE A 116 -4.15 -7.33 13.25
C ILE A 116 -2.63 -7.28 13.37
N ILE A 117 -2.10 -6.55 14.35
CA ILE A 117 -0.66 -6.48 14.60
C ILE A 117 -0.12 -7.88 14.96
N LYS A 118 -0.78 -8.59 15.87
CA LYS A 118 -0.40 -9.97 16.22
C LYS A 118 -0.47 -10.90 15.01
N GLN A 119 -1.50 -10.82 14.18
CA GLN A 119 -1.58 -11.63 12.96
C GLN A 119 -0.50 -11.26 11.94
N ALA A 120 -0.07 -10.00 11.88
CA ALA A 120 1.03 -9.56 11.04
C ALA A 120 2.40 -10.02 11.59
N GLU A 121 2.56 -10.09 12.92
CA GLU A 121 3.77 -10.62 13.58
C GLU A 121 3.82 -12.16 13.54
N ASP A 122 2.67 -12.83 13.76
CA ASP A 122 2.50 -14.29 13.70
C ASP A 122 2.49 -14.82 12.26
N ARG A 123 2.27 -13.95 11.27
CA ARG A 123 2.80 -14.15 9.92
C ARG A 123 4.31 -13.95 9.99
N VAL A 124 4.94 -14.91 10.68
CA VAL A 124 6.38 -15.19 10.87
C VAL A 124 7.18 -14.62 9.70
N PRO A 125 8.41 -14.08 9.94
CA PRO A 125 9.29 -13.54 8.91
C PRO A 125 9.17 -14.39 7.67
N ASP A 126 8.76 -13.78 6.57
CA ASP A 126 8.45 -14.49 5.34
C ASP A 126 9.53 -15.54 5.12
N PRO A 127 9.21 -16.80 4.77
CA PRO A 127 10.21 -17.84 4.56
C PRO A 127 11.32 -17.39 3.59
N GLU A 128 11.00 -16.43 2.74
CA GLU A 128 11.91 -15.68 1.89
C GLU A 128 13.00 -14.89 2.66
N ILE A 129 12.68 -14.21 3.77
CA ILE A 129 13.65 -13.49 4.62
C ILE A 129 14.67 -14.48 5.20
N ALA A 130 14.23 -15.63 5.69
CA ALA A 130 15.13 -16.65 6.23
C ALA A 130 16.07 -17.20 5.13
N LEU A 131 15.54 -17.46 3.93
CA LEU A 131 16.35 -17.89 2.78
C LEU A 131 17.35 -16.81 2.35
N LEU A 132 16.93 -15.54 2.31
CA LEU A 132 17.78 -14.39 2.00
C LEU A 132 18.89 -14.21 3.04
N GLU A 133 18.60 -14.43 4.33
CA GLU A 133 19.60 -14.40 5.40
C GLU A 133 20.63 -15.52 5.26
N GLU A 134 20.19 -16.75 4.94
CA GLU A 134 21.09 -17.87 4.64
C GLU A 134 21.96 -17.60 3.39
N GLU A 135 21.37 -17.06 2.33
CA GLU A 135 22.10 -16.71 1.11
C GLU A 135 23.12 -15.59 1.37
N LYS A 136 22.74 -14.55 2.13
CA LYS A 136 23.66 -13.50 2.58
C LYS A 136 24.81 -14.06 3.41
N ALA A 137 24.54 -15.01 4.30
CA ALA A 137 25.58 -15.67 5.10
C ALA A 137 26.56 -16.44 4.18
N ARG A 138 26.04 -17.23 3.23
CA ARG A 138 26.88 -17.93 2.24
C ARG A 138 27.72 -16.97 1.39
N LEU A 139 27.13 -15.87 0.95
CA LEU A 139 27.83 -14.89 0.12
C LEU A 139 28.97 -14.22 0.89
N ASN A 140 28.76 -13.91 2.18
CA ASN A 140 29.82 -13.37 3.04
C ASN A 140 30.95 -14.37 3.27
N ASP A 141 30.63 -15.64 3.49
CA ASP A 141 31.65 -16.69 3.62
C ASP A 141 32.51 -16.81 2.34
N GLU A 142 31.89 -16.70 1.16
CA GLU A 142 32.60 -16.73 -0.12
C GLU A 142 33.47 -15.49 -0.33
N ILE A 143 32.96 -14.30 0.03
CA ILE A 143 33.76 -13.06 0.01
C ILE A 143 34.99 -13.19 0.91
N ASP A 144 34.84 -13.75 2.11
CA ASP A 144 35.95 -13.94 3.04
C ASP A 144 36.95 -14.99 2.56
N ARG A 145 36.50 -16.05 1.88
CA ARG A 145 37.40 -17.00 1.19
C ARG A 145 38.19 -16.32 0.09
N LEU A 146 37.52 -15.63 -0.83
CA LEU A 146 38.18 -14.92 -1.94
C LEU A 146 39.16 -13.86 -1.43
N ARG A 147 38.83 -13.15 -0.34
CA ARG A 147 39.75 -12.19 0.29
C ARG A 147 41.00 -12.88 0.84
N LYS A 148 40.87 -14.06 1.46
CA LYS A 148 42.02 -14.85 1.94
C LYS A 148 42.87 -15.35 0.77
N GLU A 149 42.25 -15.89 -0.27
CA GLU A 149 42.97 -16.34 -1.47
C GLU A 149 43.72 -15.19 -2.15
N ALA A 150 43.10 -14.01 -2.24
CA ALA A 150 43.74 -12.82 -2.78
C ALA A 150 44.91 -12.35 -1.90
N ALA A 151 44.77 -12.42 -0.57
CA ALA A 151 45.85 -12.10 0.36
C ALA A 151 47.03 -13.08 0.25
N ASP A 152 46.74 -14.38 0.19
CA ASP A 152 47.74 -15.44 0.02
C ASP A 152 48.46 -15.31 -1.33
N PHE A 153 47.73 -15.04 -2.40
CA PHE A 153 48.30 -14.78 -3.72
C PHE A 153 49.24 -13.57 -3.68
N LYS A 154 48.82 -12.48 -3.04
CA LYS A 154 49.63 -11.27 -2.89
C LYS A 154 50.92 -11.56 -2.12
N GLN A 155 50.85 -12.32 -1.03
CA GLN A 155 52.03 -12.70 -0.25
C GLN A 155 53.00 -13.57 -1.07
N ARG A 156 52.50 -14.58 -1.79
CA ARG A 156 53.33 -15.43 -2.66
C ARG A 156 53.98 -14.63 -3.78
N PHE A 157 53.25 -13.70 -4.38
CA PHE A 157 53.79 -12.82 -5.41
C PHE A 157 54.86 -11.88 -4.87
N GLN A 158 54.66 -11.32 -3.67
CA GLN A 158 55.68 -10.51 -2.99
C GLN A 158 56.95 -11.32 -2.70
N SER A 159 56.80 -12.54 -2.16
CA SER A 159 57.94 -13.43 -1.93
C SER A 159 58.70 -13.70 -3.23
N LEU A 160 57.99 -14.05 -4.31
CA LEU A 160 58.62 -14.30 -5.60
C LEU A 160 59.42 -13.10 -6.12
N LEU A 161 58.85 -11.89 -6.02
CA LEU A 161 59.55 -10.67 -6.44
C LEU A 161 60.76 -10.37 -5.55
N GLN A 162 60.65 -10.64 -4.24
CA GLN A 162 61.75 -10.46 -3.30
C GLN A 162 62.89 -11.45 -3.57
N ASP A 163 62.57 -12.72 -3.84
CA ASP A 163 63.54 -13.74 -4.24
C ASP A 163 64.24 -13.35 -5.55
N GLN A 164 63.51 -12.85 -6.54
CA GLN A 164 64.08 -12.35 -7.80
C GLN A 164 64.97 -11.12 -7.60
N GLN A 165 64.62 -10.25 -6.66
CA GLN A 165 65.45 -9.09 -6.31
C GLN A 165 66.77 -9.52 -5.65
N GLU A 166 66.72 -10.46 -4.70
CA GLU A 166 67.91 -10.98 -4.01
C GLU A 166 68.89 -11.66 -4.98
N ILE A 167 68.38 -12.39 -5.99
CA ILE A 167 69.21 -12.99 -7.04
C ILE A 167 69.98 -11.92 -7.82
N ILE A 168 69.31 -10.84 -8.22
CA ILE A 168 69.94 -9.75 -8.99
C ILE A 168 70.97 -9.01 -8.14
N GLU A 169 70.68 -8.74 -6.87
CA GLU A 169 71.62 -8.09 -5.95
C GLU A 169 72.85 -8.97 -5.71
N THR A 170 72.67 -10.28 -5.52
CA THR A 170 73.78 -11.23 -5.34
C THR A 170 74.66 -11.34 -6.60
N GLU A 171 74.04 -11.35 -7.79
CA GLU A 171 74.80 -11.33 -9.06
C GLU A 171 75.60 -10.03 -9.23
N GLN A 172 75.08 -8.88 -8.78
CA GLN A 172 75.82 -7.60 -8.83
C GLN A 172 77.03 -7.57 -7.90
N GLU A 173 76.99 -8.22 -6.74
CA GLU A 173 78.12 -8.28 -5.81
C GLU A 173 79.26 -9.20 -6.28
N LEU A 174 79.00 -10.10 -7.24
CA LEU A 174 79.98 -11.03 -7.79
C LEU A 174 80.85 -10.47 -8.94
N PHE A 175 80.55 -9.26 -9.43
CA PHE A 175 81.29 -8.58 -10.51
C PHE A 175 81.97 -7.29 -10.03
#